data_AF-I3CC84-F1
#
_entry.id   AF-I3CC84-F1
#
_cell.length_a   1.000
_cell.length_b   1.000
_cell.length_c   1.000
_cell.angle_alpha   90.00
_cell.angle_beta   90.00
_cell.angle_gamma   90.00
#
_symmetry.space_group_name_H-M   'P 1'
#
loop_
_entity.id
_entity.type
_entity.pdbx_description
1 polymer ?
#
loop_
_entity_poly.entity_id
_entity_poly.type
_entity_poly.pdbx_seq_one_letter_code
_entity_poly.pdbx_strand_id
1 'polypeptide(L)'
;MKIQTLLQDKETYHFLIELKNGSIEIITDLIKTEYCLILYELHIDGLGKGMSSRTELKNAVIELGKQFDVKEVVIFGGRRTTGASVGIVAKNPKKLIK
;
A
#
# COMPACT_ATOMS: atom_id res chain seq x y z
N MET A 1 -0.04 9.40 -10.86
CA MET A 1 0.59 8.30 -10.11
C MET A 1 0.26 7.03 -10.84
N LYS A 2 1.23 6.15 -11.04
CA LYS A 2 1.07 4.90 -11.76
C LYS A 2 1.42 3.76 -10.81
N ILE A 3 0.54 2.76 -10.72
CA ILE A 3 0.76 1.54 -9.93
C ILE A 3 0.96 0.41 -10.92
N GLN A 4 2.08 -0.30 -10.80
CA GLN A 4 2.41 -1.47 -11.61
C GLN A 4 2.50 -2.69 -10.69
N THR A 5 1.83 -3.78 -11.05
CA THR A 5 2.03 -5.08 -10.38
C THR A 5 3.27 -5.73 -10.97
N LEU A 6 4.33 -5.87 -10.18
CA LEU A 6 5.58 -6.51 -10.59
C LEU A 6 5.49 -8.03 -10.49
N LEU A 7 4.88 -8.53 -9.41
CA LEU A 7 4.76 -9.95 -9.13
C LEU A 7 3.48 -10.25 -8.35
N GLN A 8 2.90 -11.42 -8.64
CA GLN A 8 1.80 -12.01 -7.89
C GLN A 8 2.15 -13.48 -7.63
N ASP A 9 2.34 -13.85 -6.37
CA ASP A 9 2.50 -15.24 -5.94
C ASP A 9 1.41 -15.58 -4.91
N LYS A 10 0.43 -16.38 -5.34
CA LYS A 10 -0.78 -16.73 -4.58
C LYS A 10 -1.51 -15.47 -4.08
N GLU A 11 -1.33 -15.15 -2.80
CA GLU A 11 -1.97 -14.03 -2.10
C GLU A 11 -0.99 -12.86 -1.89
N THR A 12 0.30 -13.04 -2.16
CA THR A 12 1.33 -12.00 -2.02
C THR A 12 1.46 -11.22 -3.31
N TYR A 13 1.39 -9.90 -3.21
CA TYR A 13 1.54 -8.96 -4.32
C TYR A 13 2.72 -8.04 -4.09
N HIS A 14 3.47 -7.79 -5.17
CA HIS A 14 4.52 -6.78 -5.23
C HIS A 14 4.11 -5.68 -6.20
N PHE A 15 3.92 -4.47 -5.67
CA PHE A 15 3.57 -3.28 -6.43
C PHE A 15 4.76 -2.31 -6.49
N LEU A 16 4.96 -1.72 -7.67
CA LEU A 16 5.80 -0.55 -7.85
C LEU A 16 4.90 0.67 -8.05
N ILE A 17 5.09 1.69 -7.23
CA ILE A 17 4.34 2.93 -7.32
C ILE A 17 5.27 4.07 -7.70
N GLU A 18 5.00 4.67 -8.86
CA GLU A 18 5.72 5.85 -9.32
C GLU A 18 5.12 7.12 -8.70
N LEU A 19 5.93 7.78 -7.85
CA LEU A 19 5.66 9.06 -7.22
C LEU A 19 6.46 10.17 -7.90
N LYS A 20 6.19 11.43 -7.51
CA LYS A 20 6.91 12.59 -8.08
C LYS A 20 8.41 12.58 -7.77
N ASN A 21 8.78 12.08 -6.59
CA ASN A 21 10.15 12.11 -6.09
C ASN A 21 10.89 10.77 -6.29
N GLY A 22 10.32 9.84 -7.06
CA GLY A 22 10.87 8.52 -7.34
C GLY A 22 9.84 7.41 -7.13
N SER A 23 10.29 6.17 -7.03
CA SER A 23 9.41 5.02 -6.83
C SER A 23 9.44 4.51 -5.38
N ILE A 24 8.33 3.88 -5.00
CA ILE A 24 8.26 3.03 -3.81
C ILE A 24 7.82 1.64 -4.21
N GLU A 25 8.29 0.65 -3.47
CA GLU A 25 7.88 -0.74 -3.59
C GLU A 25 6.98 -1.10 -2.42
N ILE A 26 5.89 -1.80 -2.73
CA ILE A 26 4.96 -2.30 -1.72
C ILE A 26 4.83 -3.80 -1.90
N ILE A 27 5.11 -4.55 -0.84
CA ILE A 27 4.89 -6.00 -0.78
C ILE A 27 3.82 -6.24 0.29
N THR A 28 2.76 -6.96 -0.04
CA THR A 28 1.65 -7.19 0.87
C THR A 28 0.89 -8.45 0.49
N ASP A 29 0.32 -9.12 1.48
CA ASP A 29 -0.68 -10.14 1.23
C ASP A 29 -2.04 -9.47 1.03
N LEU A 30 -2.78 -9.91 0.02
CA LEU A 30 -3.99 -9.26 -0.46
C LEU A 30 -5.13 -10.26 -0.51
N ILE A 31 -6.21 -9.92 0.20
CA ILE A 31 -7.49 -10.63 0.12
C ILE A 31 -8.51 -9.67 -0.50
N LYS A 32 -9.10 -10.07 -1.62
CA LYS A 32 -10.20 -9.33 -2.25
C LYS A 32 -11.54 -9.95 -1.87
N THR A 33 -12.46 -9.12 -1.39
CA THR A 33 -13.89 -9.44 -1.30
C THR A 33 -14.66 -8.62 -2.34
N GLU A 34 -15.99 -8.80 -2.40
CA GLU A 34 -16.86 -8.04 -3.31
C GLU A 34 -16.82 -6.52 -3.04
N TYR A 35 -16.57 -6.12 -1.79
CA TYR A 35 -16.64 -4.71 -1.37
C TYR A 35 -15.31 -4.15 -0.91
N CYS A 36 -14.38 -5.01 -0.49
CA CYS A 36 -13.17 -4.60 0.20
C CYS A 36 -11.92 -5.25 -0.37
N LEU A 37 -10.82 -4.49 -0.40
CA LEU A 37 -9.48 -5.00 -0.54
C LEU A 37 -8.80 -4.97 0.83
N ILE A 38 -8.35 -6.12 1.29
CA ILE A 38 -7.68 -6.25 2.58
C ILE A 38 -6.20 -6.49 2.34
N LEU A 39 -5.37 -5.58 2.84
CA LEU A 39 -3.91 -5.63 2.75
C LEU A 39 -3.33 -6.03 4.11
N TYR A 40 -2.67 -7.17 4.16
CA TYR A 40 -1.98 -7.71 5.32
C TYR A 40 -0.47 -7.58 5.18
N GLU A 41 0.21 -7.42 6.33
CA GLU A 41 1.67 -7.41 6.43
C GLU A 41 2.36 -6.42 5.48
N LEU A 42 1.69 -5.28 5.23
CA LEU A 42 2.12 -4.31 4.23
C LEU A 42 3.54 -3.79 4.51
N HIS A 43 4.46 -4.15 3.62
CA HIS A 43 5.84 -3.70 3.60
C HIS A 43 5.99 -2.58 2.58
N ILE A 44 6.44 -1.40 3.02
CA ILE A 44 6.75 -0.30 2.11
C ILE A 44 8.25 -0.05 2.17
N ASP A 45 8.89 -0.17 1.01
CA ASP A 45 10.28 0.23 0.80
C ASP A 45 10.38 1.41 -0.17
N GLY A 46 11.32 2.31 0.08
CA GLY A 46 11.59 3.47 -0.76
C GLY A 46 13.01 3.98 -0.51
N LEU A 47 13.55 4.71 -1.49
CA LEU A 47 14.96 5.14 -1.55
C LEU A 47 15.43 6.10 -0.43
N GLY A 48 14.64 6.34 0.61
CA GLY A 48 15.06 7.14 1.77
C GLY A 48 14.00 8.09 2.35
N LYS A 49 14.42 8.94 3.29
CA LYS A 49 13.57 9.96 3.92
C LYS A 49 13.08 10.97 2.86
N GLY A 50 11.79 11.29 2.87
CA GLY A 50 11.18 12.27 1.96
C GLY A 50 10.67 11.70 0.62
N MET A 51 10.88 10.41 0.35
CA MET A 51 10.45 9.77 -0.91
C MET A 51 8.93 9.68 -1.05
N SER A 52 8.21 9.53 0.07
CA SER A 52 6.76 9.52 0.07
C SER A 52 6.18 10.21 1.30
N SER A 53 5.26 11.12 1.04
CA SER A 53 4.39 11.76 2.04
C SER A 53 3.27 10.81 2.46
N ARG A 54 2.69 11.04 3.64
CA ARG A 54 1.48 10.30 4.09
C ARG A 54 0.33 10.44 3.09
N THR A 55 0.21 11.60 2.44
CA THR A 55 -0.81 11.87 1.43
C THR A 55 -0.61 11.02 0.17
N GLU A 56 0.63 10.88 -0.30
CA GLU A 56 0.94 10.03 -1.46
C GLU A 56 0.64 8.56 -1.18
N LEU A 57 1.01 8.07 0.00
CA LEU A 57 0.68 6.70 0.42
C LEU A 57 -0.85 6.49 0.51
N LYS A 58 -1.59 7.49 1.01
CA LYS A 58 -3.05 7.41 1.03
C LYS A 58 -3.63 7.38 -0.39
N ASN A 59 -3.11 8.20 -1.29
CA ASN A 59 -3.55 8.22 -2.68
C ASN A 59 -3.24 6.88 -3.38
N ALA A 60 -2.06 6.29 -3.12
CA ALA A 60 -1.68 4.96 -3.59
C ALA A 60 -2.71 3.90 -3.22
N VAL A 61 -3.14 3.88 -1.95
CA VAL A 61 -4.15 2.95 -1.45
C VAL A 61 -5.51 3.17 -2.14
N ILE A 62 -5.91 4.42 -2.37
CA ILE A 62 -7.17 4.75 -3.07
C ILE A 62 -7.13 4.26 -4.52
N GLU A 63 -6.03 4.50 -5.25
CA GLU A 63 -5.88 4.02 -6.63
C GLU A 63 -5.82 2.49 -6.70
N LEU A 64 -5.21 1.83 -5.71
CA LEU A 64 -5.30 0.37 -5.56
C LEU A 64 -6.76 -0.09 -5.42
N GLY A 65 -7.55 0.57 -4.58
CA GLY A 65 -8.98 0.26 -4.44
C GLY A 65 -9.75 0.36 -5.78
N LYS A 66 -9.48 1.40 -6.57
CA LYS A 66 -10.06 1.57 -7.91
C LYS A 66 -9.63 0.48 -8.89
N GLN A 67 -8.33 0.12 -8.91
CA GLN A 67 -7.82 -0.91 -9.81
C GLN A 67 -8.46 -2.28 -9.55
N PHE A 68 -8.77 -2.58 -8.29
CA PHE A 68 -9.40 -3.83 -7.90
C PHE A 68 -10.94 -3.76 -7.90
N ASP A 69 -11.53 -2.63 -8.30
CA ASP A 69 -12.98 -2.37 -8.31
C ASP A 69 -13.65 -2.64 -6.95
N VAL A 70 -13.08 -2.09 -5.89
CA VAL A 70 -13.61 -2.21 -4.52
C VAL A 70 -13.98 -0.85 -3.94
N LYS A 71 -14.93 -0.85 -3.00
CA LYS A 71 -15.40 0.37 -2.30
C LYS A 71 -14.54 0.71 -1.09
N GLU A 72 -13.92 -0.28 -0.46
CA GLU A 72 -13.09 -0.07 0.72
C GLU A 72 -11.71 -0.73 0.58
N VAL A 73 -10.67 -0.09 1.11
CA VAL A 73 -9.36 -0.72 1.31
C VAL A 73 -9.04 -0.66 2.80
N VAL A 74 -8.75 -1.83 3.37
CA VAL A 74 -8.46 -2.02 4.79
C VAL A 74 -7.04 -2.52 4.93
N ILE A 75 -6.24 -1.82 5.73
CA ILE A 75 -4.85 -2.19 5.97
C ILE A 75 -4.74 -2.74 7.40
N PHE A 76 -4.38 -4.03 7.52
CA PHE A 76 -4.15 -4.70 8.80
C PHE A 76 -2.66 -4.81 9.08
N GLY A 77 -2.20 -3.91 9.95
CA GLY A 77 -0.78 -3.78 10.23
C GLY A 77 0.01 -3.29 9.01
N GLY A 78 1.30 -3.08 9.23
CA GLY A 78 2.20 -2.65 8.18
C GLY A 78 3.53 -2.30 8.80
N ARG A 79 4.62 -2.54 8.10
CA ARG A 79 5.95 -2.17 8.54
C ARG A 79 6.55 -1.28 7.47
N ARG A 80 6.89 -0.07 7.88
CA ARG A 80 7.71 0.82 7.07
C ARG A 80 9.15 0.64 7.49
N THR A 81 9.97 0.07 6.61
CA THR A 81 11.38 -0.23 6.86
C THR A 81 12.28 0.96 6.52
N THR A 82 11.86 1.82 5.59
CA THR A 82 12.64 2.98 5.12
C THR A 82 11.80 4.28 5.03
N GLY A 83 12.47 5.43 4.98
CA GLY A 83 11.82 6.74 4.84
C GLY A 83 11.46 7.48 6.15
N ALA A 84 10.53 8.44 6.09
CA ALA A 84 10.10 9.24 7.25
C ALA A 84 8.99 8.53 8.04
N SER A 85 9.15 8.29 9.35
CA SER A 85 8.26 7.44 10.18
C SER A 85 8.46 5.93 9.96
N VAL A 86 9.71 5.45 10.03
CA VAL A 86 10.05 4.02 10.14
C VAL A 86 9.39 3.43 11.39
N GLY A 87 8.78 2.25 11.28
CA GLY A 87 8.11 1.59 12.41
C GLY A 87 6.89 0.75 12.01
N ILE A 88 6.21 0.22 13.03
CA ILE A 88 4.99 -0.58 12.90
C ILE A 88 3.79 0.36 12.77
N VAL A 89 3.04 0.24 11.68
CA VAL A 89 1.69 0.80 11.55
C VAL A 89 0.81 0.05 12.54
N ALA A 90 0.20 0.79 13.49
CA ALA A 90 -0.60 0.22 14.56
C ALA A 90 -1.59 -0.85 14.04
N LYS A 91 -1.67 -1.98 14.75
CA LYS A 91 -2.51 -3.16 14.40
C LYS A 91 -4.01 -2.88 14.31
N ASN A 92 -4.48 -1.68 14.68
CA ASN A 92 -5.89 -1.33 14.54
C ASN A 92 -6.19 -1.07 13.06
N PRO A 93 -7.18 -1.75 12.46
CA PRO A 93 -7.55 -1.56 11.07
C PRO A 93 -7.90 -0.09 10.83
N LYS A 94 -7.16 0.56 9.95
CA LYS A 94 -7.55 1.87 9.44
C LYS A 94 -8.41 1.65 8.20
N LYS A 95 -9.72 1.84 8.35
CA LYS A 95 -10.62 2.00 7.19
C LYS A 95 -10.19 3.24 6.44
N LEU A 96 -9.82 3.08 5.17
CA LEU A 96 -9.28 4.17 4.36
C LEU A 96 -10.23 4.67 3.27
N ILE A 97 -11.49 4.21 3.22
CA ILE A 97 -12.44 4.71 2.24
C ILE A 97 -13.83 4.93 2.86
N LYS A 98 -14.47 6.00 2.39
CA LYS A 98 -15.90 6.26 2.43
C LYS A 98 -16.32 6.62 1.01
#